data_AF-A0A7J7FGN9-F1
#
_entry.id   AF-A0A7J7FGN9-F1
#
_cell.length_a   1.000
_cell.length_b   1.000
_cell.length_c   1.000
_cell.angle_alpha   90.00
_cell.angle_beta   90.00
_cell.angle_gamma   90.00
#
_symmetry.space_group_name_H-M   'P 1'
#
loop_
_entity.id
_entity.type
_entity.pdbx_description
1 polymer ?
#
loop_
_entity_poly.entity_id
_entity_poly.type
_entity_poly.pdbx_seq_one_letter_code
_entity_poly.pdbx_strand_id
1 'polypeptide(L)'
;AEVVINGSSSPAVVDRSNESIKHNIQPASAKWKHNETLSLRIRKQILKFLDAEKDISVLKGTLKPGDIIHYIFDRDSTMNVSQNLYELLPRTSPLKNKHFRTCAIVGNSGVLLNSGCGQEIDTHSFVIRCNLAPVQEYARDVGLKTDLVTMNPSVIQRAFEDLVNATWREKLLQRLHSLNGSILWIPAFMARGGKERVEWVNELILKHRVNVRTAYPSLRLLHAVRG
;
A
#
# COMPACT_ATOMS: atom_id res chain seq x y z
N ALA A 1 -24.16 -52.34 49.29
CA ALA A 1 -25.27 -52.19 48.32
C ALA A 1 -24.78 -52.68 46.97
N GLU A 2 -25.67 -53.32 46.21
CA GLU A 2 -25.43 -54.30 45.14
C GLU A 2 -24.78 -53.76 43.85
N VAL A 3 -23.96 -54.64 43.23
CA VAL A 3 -23.89 -55.11 41.80
C VAL A 3 -24.53 -54.19 40.74
N VAL A 4 -23.92 -53.82 39.60
CA VAL A 4 -23.75 -54.62 38.35
C VAL A 4 -22.81 -53.91 37.34
N ILE A 5 -22.11 -54.74 36.56
CA ILE A 5 -21.10 -54.49 35.52
C ILE A 5 -21.74 -54.34 34.11
N ASN A 6 -20.96 -53.81 33.15
CA ASN A 6 -21.10 -53.80 31.67
C ASN A 6 -21.79 -52.54 31.11
N GLY A 7 -21.37 -51.94 30.01
CA GLY A 7 -20.47 -52.33 28.92
C GLY A 7 -20.73 -51.36 27.77
N SER A 8 -19.76 -51.22 26.88
CA SER A 8 -19.72 -50.32 25.71
C SER A 8 -20.97 -50.30 24.81
N SER A 9 -21.29 -49.14 24.23
CA SER A 9 -21.49 -48.95 22.77
C SER A 9 -22.01 -47.54 22.48
N SER A 10 -21.42 -46.86 21.48
CA SER A 10 -21.96 -45.61 20.92
C SER A 10 -23.36 -45.80 20.30
N PRO A 11 -24.18 -44.75 20.32
CA PRO A 11 -25.01 -44.41 19.16
C PRO A 11 -24.93 -42.89 18.88
N ALA A 12 -25.33 -42.31 17.78
CA ALA A 12 -25.63 -42.70 16.40
C ALA A 12 -25.80 -41.33 15.70
N VAL A 13 -25.28 -41.19 14.48
CA VAL A 13 -25.52 -40.00 13.64
C VAL A 13 -27.02 -39.92 13.36
N VAL A 14 -27.68 -38.84 13.80
CA VAL A 14 -29.05 -38.52 13.41
C VAL A 14 -29.00 -37.42 12.37
N ASP A 15 -29.27 -37.84 11.14
CA ASP A 15 -29.63 -37.01 10.00
C ASP A 15 -30.93 -36.25 10.30
N ARG A 16 -30.90 -34.93 10.13
CA ARG A 16 -32.10 -34.08 10.00
C ARG A 16 -31.95 -33.20 8.77
N SER A 17 -32.17 -33.80 7.62
CA SER A 17 -32.60 -33.11 6.42
C SER A 17 -33.90 -32.30 6.67
N ASN A 18 -33.93 -31.10 6.06
CA ASN A 18 -35.11 -30.30 5.69
C ASN A 18 -35.88 -29.52 6.77
N GLU A 19 -35.35 -28.34 7.12
CA GLU A 19 -36.18 -27.13 7.26
C GLU A 19 -35.52 -25.97 6.51
N SER A 20 -35.85 -25.84 5.23
CA SER A 20 -35.45 -24.71 4.40
C SER A 20 -36.28 -23.47 4.76
N ILE A 21 -35.83 -22.69 5.75
CA ILE A 21 -36.28 -21.31 5.89
C ILE A 21 -35.58 -20.50 4.81
N LYS A 22 -36.21 -20.45 3.62
CA LYS A 22 -35.84 -19.49 2.57
C LYS A 22 -36.13 -18.10 3.10
N HIS A 23 -35.15 -17.46 3.74
CA HIS A 23 -35.10 -16.01 3.79
C HIS A 23 -34.90 -15.53 2.35
N ASN A 24 -36.03 -15.32 1.67
CA ASN A 24 -36.10 -14.70 0.36
C ASN A 24 -35.84 -13.19 0.55
N ILE A 25 -34.64 -12.85 1.00
CA ILE A 25 -34.12 -11.49 0.91
C ILE A 25 -33.71 -11.36 -0.54
N GLN A 26 -34.63 -10.89 -1.39
CA GLN A 26 -34.22 -10.31 -2.66
C GLN A 26 -33.24 -9.19 -2.30
N PRO A 27 -31.95 -9.27 -2.68
CA PRO A 27 -31.11 -8.12 -2.55
C PRO A 27 -31.68 -7.12 -3.55
N ALA A 28 -32.35 -6.09 -3.04
CA ALA A 28 -32.53 -4.87 -3.81
C ALA A 28 -31.12 -4.38 -4.13
N SER A 29 -30.57 -4.85 -5.26
CA SER A 29 -29.27 -4.44 -5.79
C SER A 29 -29.46 -3.03 -6.34
N ALA A 30 -29.61 -2.08 -5.44
CA ALA A 30 -29.43 -0.68 -5.77
C ALA A 30 -27.98 -0.55 -6.24
N LYS A 31 -27.79 -0.51 -7.56
CA LYS A 31 -26.48 -0.23 -8.15
C LYS A 31 -25.95 1.05 -7.52
N TRP A 32 -24.74 0.99 -6.97
CA TRP A 32 -24.09 2.14 -6.38
C TRP A 32 -24.01 3.29 -7.41
N LYS A 33 -24.25 4.52 -6.95
CA LYS A 33 -24.11 5.74 -7.75
C LYS A 33 -23.22 6.71 -7.03
N HIS A 34 -22.31 7.34 -7.77
CA HIS A 34 -21.41 8.35 -7.23
C HIS A 34 -22.19 9.60 -6.81
N ASN A 35 -21.95 10.06 -5.58
CA ASN A 35 -22.45 11.34 -5.09
C ASN A 35 -21.30 12.36 -5.11
N GLU A 36 -21.22 13.14 -6.20
CA GLU A 36 -20.17 14.12 -6.42
C GLU A 36 -20.19 15.23 -5.37
N THR A 37 -21.36 15.76 -5.04
CA THR A 37 -21.54 16.81 -4.02
C THR A 37 -20.99 16.38 -2.65
N LEU A 38 -21.30 15.16 -2.23
CA LEU A 38 -20.78 14.60 -0.97
C LEU A 38 -19.26 14.41 -1.05
N SER A 39 -18.75 13.90 -2.18
CA SER A 39 -17.31 13.70 -2.39
C SER A 39 -16.53 15.02 -2.32
N LEU A 40 -17.07 16.10 -2.90
CA LEU A 40 -16.49 17.44 -2.82
C LEU A 40 -16.51 18.01 -1.40
N ARG A 41 -17.57 17.73 -0.63
CA ARG A 41 -17.65 18.13 0.78
C ARG A 41 -16.58 17.41 1.62
N ILE A 42 -16.42 16.10 1.44
CA ILE A 42 -15.39 15.30 2.11
C ILE A 42 -14.00 15.82 1.73
N ARG A 43 -13.75 16.07 0.42
CA ARG A 43 -12.50 16.69 -0.04
C ARG A 43 -12.21 18.00 0.69
N LYS A 44 -13.19 18.89 0.80
CA LYS A 44 -13.05 20.17 1.52
C LYS A 44 -12.73 19.97 3.00
N GLN A 45 -13.25 18.92 3.64
CA GLN A 45 -12.93 18.59 5.04
C GLN A 45 -11.50 18.06 5.18
N ILE A 46 -11.07 17.15 4.31
CA ILE A 46 -9.71 16.58 4.32
C ILE A 46 -8.66 17.68 4.09
N LEU A 47 -8.90 18.59 3.14
CA LEU A 47 -7.97 19.68 2.79
C LEU A 47 -7.72 20.68 3.94
N LYS A 48 -8.50 20.64 5.03
CA LYS A 48 -8.22 21.42 6.23
C LYS A 48 -7.00 20.91 7.00
N PHE A 49 -6.64 19.64 6.82
CA PHE A 49 -5.60 18.96 7.59
C PHE A 49 -4.46 18.46 6.71
N LEU A 50 -4.73 18.17 5.44
CA LEU A 50 -3.79 17.56 4.51
C LEU A 50 -3.75 18.33 3.19
N ASP A 51 -2.56 18.74 2.76
CA ASP A 51 -2.32 19.24 1.41
C ASP A 51 -1.62 18.14 0.61
N ALA A 52 -2.38 17.33 -0.12
CA ALA A 52 -1.83 16.19 -0.84
C ALA A 52 -0.72 16.56 -1.84
N GLU A 53 -0.75 17.77 -2.41
CA GLU A 53 0.31 18.24 -3.30
C GLU A 53 1.60 18.51 -2.52
N LYS A 54 1.52 19.16 -1.35
CA LYS A 54 2.71 19.51 -0.55
C LYS A 54 3.20 18.36 0.32
N ASP A 55 2.31 17.51 0.80
CA ASP A 55 2.61 16.50 1.82
C ASP A 55 3.00 15.14 1.23
N ILE A 56 2.81 14.94 -0.08
CA ILE A 56 3.25 13.69 -0.73
C ILE A 56 4.77 13.47 -0.65
N SER A 57 5.57 14.54 -0.65
CA SER A 57 7.02 14.44 -0.52
C SER A 57 7.65 15.68 0.10
N VAL A 58 8.65 15.48 0.97
CA VAL A 58 9.68 16.49 1.20
C VAL A 58 10.42 16.78 -0.10
N LEU A 59 10.87 18.01 -0.28
CA LEU A 59 11.50 18.47 -1.52
C LEU A 59 13.01 18.62 -1.33
N LYS A 60 13.78 18.51 -2.41
CA LYS A 60 15.24 18.62 -2.37
C LYS A 60 15.73 19.95 -1.78
N GLY A 61 14.94 21.02 -1.86
CA GLY A 61 15.28 22.32 -1.28
C GLY A 61 15.06 22.43 0.24
N THR A 62 14.39 21.46 0.87
CA THR A 62 14.03 21.52 2.29
C THR A 62 14.98 20.75 3.21
N LEU A 63 15.78 19.85 2.65
CA LEU A 63 16.70 18.98 3.40
C LEU A 63 18.08 18.97 2.74
N LYS A 64 19.11 18.67 3.52
CA LYS A 64 20.50 18.46 3.08
C LYS A 64 21.05 17.15 3.64
N PRO A 65 22.04 16.53 2.99
CA PRO A 65 22.76 15.40 3.56
C PRO A 65 23.31 15.75 4.95
N GLY A 66 23.11 14.86 5.91
CA GLY A 66 23.49 15.06 7.31
C GLY A 66 22.43 15.71 8.21
N ASP A 67 21.37 16.30 7.65
CA ASP A 67 20.26 16.83 8.46
C ASP A 67 19.64 15.71 9.32
N ILE A 68 19.30 16.06 10.57
CA ILE A 68 18.72 15.13 11.55
C ILE A 68 17.20 15.18 11.46
N ILE A 69 16.58 14.02 11.25
CA ILE A 69 15.13 13.84 11.22
C ILE A 69 14.70 12.92 12.36
N HIS A 70 13.73 13.37 13.14
CA HIS A 70 13.09 12.54 14.17
C HIS A 70 12.08 11.59 13.52
N TYR A 71 12.06 10.34 13.97
CA TYR A 71 11.02 9.42 13.53
C TYR A 71 9.67 9.84 14.09
N ILE A 72 8.66 9.61 13.26
CA ILE A 72 7.28 10.03 13.49
C ILE A 72 6.62 9.27 14.66
N PHE A 73 6.84 7.96 14.74
CA PHE A 73 6.25 7.10 15.78
C PHE A 73 7.15 6.91 17.00
N ASP A 74 8.39 7.38 16.94
CA ASP A 74 9.40 7.25 18.00
C ASP A 74 10.28 8.51 17.97
N ARG A 75 9.83 9.56 18.68
CA ARG A 75 10.44 10.90 18.59
C ARG A 75 11.81 11.00 19.25
N ASP A 76 12.11 10.09 20.17
CA ASP A 76 13.43 10.01 20.82
C ASP A 76 14.49 9.45 19.87
N SER A 77 14.04 8.91 18.75
CA SER A 77 14.88 8.30 17.73
C SER A 77 15.04 9.21 16.54
N THR A 78 16.26 9.22 16.00
CA THR A 78 16.60 10.06 14.85
C THR A 78 17.28 9.26 13.74
N MET A 79 17.29 9.85 12.55
CA MET A 79 18.12 9.44 11.43
C MET A 79 18.73 10.65 10.73
N ASN A 80 19.92 10.46 10.18
CA ASN A 80 20.52 11.45 9.30
C ASN A 80 20.03 11.22 7.88
N VAL A 81 19.76 12.31 7.16
CA VAL A 81 19.50 12.28 5.71
C VAL A 81 20.75 11.77 4.99
N SER A 82 20.64 10.64 4.29
CA SER A 82 21.72 10.09 3.48
C SER A 82 21.88 10.84 2.16
N GLN A 83 23.05 10.71 1.54
CA GLN A 83 23.31 11.23 0.20
C GLN A 83 22.32 10.63 -0.83
N ASN A 84 22.12 9.30 -0.77
CA ASN A 84 21.21 8.60 -1.67
C ASN A 84 19.76 9.08 -1.52
N LEU A 85 19.27 9.25 -0.28
CA LEU A 85 17.93 9.81 -0.04
C LEU A 85 17.81 11.23 -0.61
N TYR A 86 18.80 12.09 -0.35
CA TYR A 86 18.83 13.46 -0.86
C TYR A 86 18.83 13.51 -2.40
N GLU A 87 19.58 12.63 -3.06
CA GLU A 87 19.63 12.51 -4.52
C GLU A 87 18.27 12.20 -5.13
N LEU A 88 17.51 11.34 -4.46
CA LEU A 88 16.17 10.90 -4.86
C LEU A 88 15.03 11.84 -4.41
N LEU A 89 15.32 12.92 -3.67
CA LEU A 89 14.28 13.90 -3.35
C LEU A 89 13.80 14.64 -4.61
N PRO A 90 12.48 14.76 -4.82
CA PRO A 90 11.97 15.51 -5.96
C PRO A 90 12.23 17.02 -5.77
N ARG A 91 12.51 17.71 -6.87
CA ARG A 91 12.66 19.18 -6.88
C ARG A 91 11.32 19.90 -6.75
N THR A 92 10.27 19.30 -7.29
CA THR A 92 8.88 19.79 -7.27
C THR A 92 7.95 18.65 -6.92
N SER A 93 6.80 18.94 -6.31
CA SER A 93 5.82 17.89 -6.00
C SER A 93 5.46 17.06 -7.24
N PRO A 94 5.47 15.72 -7.14
CA PRO A 94 5.06 14.84 -8.24
C PRO A 94 3.56 14.94 -8.55
N LEU A 95 2.76 15.58 -7.67
CA LEU A 95 1.34 15.87 -7.89
C LEU A 95 1.06 17.32 -8.26
N LYS A 96 2.10 18.14 -8.48
CA LYS A 96 1.93 19.57 -8.80
C LYS A 96 0.98 19.78 -9.98
N ASN A 97 -0.09 20.52 -9.74
CA ASN A 97 -1.13 20.83 -10.74
C ASN A 97 -1.77 19.58 -11.39
N LYS A 98 -1.77 18.43 -10.71
CA LYS A 98 -2.35 17.19 -11.23
C LYS A 98 -3.80 17.02 -10.76
N HIS A 99 -4.67 16.73 -11.71
CA HIS A 99 -6.07 16.36 -11.47
C HIS A 99 -6.39 15.13 -12.31
N PHE A 100 -7.04 14.15 -11.71
CA PHE A 100 -7.41 12.90 -12.36
C PHE A 100 -8.92 12.73 -12.31
N ARG A 101 -9.53 12.36 -13.43
CA ARG A 101 -10.98 12.21 -13.54
C ARG A 101 -11.48 10.99 -12.76
N THR A 102 -10.78 9.88 -12.89
CA THR A 102 -11.09 8.62 -12.22
C THR A 102 -9.82 8.05 -11.60
N CYS A 103 -9.94 7.56 -10.36
CA CYS A 103 -8.84 6.91 -9.65
C CYS A 103 -9.26 5.53 -9.16
N ALA A 104 -8.40 4.53 -9.32
CA ALA A 104 -8.54 3.24 -8.65
C ALA A 104 -7.54 3.17 -7.50
N ILE A 105 -8.01 2.78 -6.32
CA ILE A 105 -7.15 2.49 -5.16
C ILE A 105 -7.24 0.99 -4.90
N VAL A 106 -6.16 0.28 -5.21
CA VAL A 106 -6.13 -1.19 -5.19
C VAL A 106 -5.37 -1.63 -3.94
N GLY A 107 -6.12 -2.15 -2.96
CA GLY A 107 -5.56 -2.83 -1.80
C GLY A 107 -5.10 -4.25 -2.12
N ASN A 108 -4.53 -4.93 -1.12
CA ASN A 108 -3.92 -6.26 -1.29
C ASN A 108 -4.80 -7.40 -0.72
N SER A 109 -6.11 -7.18 -0.62
CA SER A 109 -7.04 -8.18 -0.07
C SER A 109 -7.23 -9.34 -1.04
N GLY A 110 -7.28 -10.57 -0.50
CA GLY A 110 -7.56 -11.78 -1.29
C GLY A 110 -8.93 -11.81 -1.96
N VAL A 111 -9.84 -10.89 -1.61
CA VAL A 111 -11.13 -10.71 -2.29
C VAL A 111 -11.00 -10.41 -3.79
N LEU A 112 -9.84 -9.91 -4.23
CA LEU A 112 -9.57 -9.65 -5.64
C LEU A 112 -9.30 -10.93 -6.44
N LEU A 113 -8.93 -12.03 -5.81
CA LEU A 113 -8.61 -13.28 -6.52
C LEU A 113 -9.84 -13.80 -7.27
N ASN A 114 -9.65 -14.11 -8.54
CA ASN A 114 -10.69 -14.54 -9.49
C ASN A 114 -11.82 -13.51 -9.72
N SER A 115 -11.61 -12.24 -9.36
CA SER A 115 -12.61 -11.18 -9.57
C SER A 115 -12.74 -10.77 -11.03
N GLY A 116 -11.68 -10.91 -11.84
CA GLY A 116 -11.63 -10.38 -13.19
C GLY A 116 -11.64 -8.84 -13.28
N CYS A 117 -11.43 -8.14 -12.15
CA CYS A 117 -11.49 -6.67 -12.10
C CYS A 117 -10.33 -5.97 -12.82
N GLY A 118 -9.31 -6.69 -13.29
CA GLY A 118 -8.07 -6.09 -13.76
C GLY A 118 -8.26 -5.13 -14.93
N GLN A 119 -9.12 -5.48 -15.88
CA GLN A 119 -9.42 -4.60 -17.02
C GLN A 119 -10.13 -3.31 -16.57
N GLU A 120 -11.07 -3.41 -15.64
CA GLU A 120 -11.79 -2.25 -15.10
C GLU A 120 -10.84 -1.31 -14.34
N ILE A 121 -9.96 -1.86 -13.51
CA ILE A 121 -8.93 -1.11 -12.78
C ILE A 121 -8.08 -0.29 -13.76
N ASP A 122 -7.58 -0.93 -14.82
CA ASP A 122 -6.67 -0.29 -15.78
C ASP A 122 -7.34 0.81 -16.62
N THR A 123 -8.68 0.88 -16.68
CA THR A 123 -9.40 1.99 -17.33
C THR A 123 -9.30 3.33 -16.57
N HIS A 124 -8.92 3.31 -15.29
CA HIS A 124 -8.87 4.51 -14.47
C HIS A 124 -7.72 5.43 -14.90
N SER A 125 -7.91 6.75 -14.76
CA SER A 125 -6.88 7.73 -15.15
C SER A 125 -5.62 7.61 -14.29
N PHE A 126 -5.78 7.24 -13.02
CA PHE A 126 -4.70 7.09 -12.04
C PHE A 126 -4.93 5.87 -11.13
N VAL A 127 -3.95 4.98 -11.02
CA VAL A 127 -4.02 3.75 -10.22
C VAL A 127 -3.02 3.82 -9.07
N ILE A 128 -3.54 3.73 -7.83
CA ILE A 128 -2.78 3.70 -6.59
C ILE A 128 -2.73 2.27 -6.08
N ARG A 129 -1.52 1.77 -5.80
CA ARG A 129 -1.28 0.43 -5.25
C ARG A 129 -0.51 0.50 -3.93
N CYS A 130 -0.57 -0.58 -3.17
CA CYS A 130 0.00 -0.65 -1.83
C CYS A 130 1.18 -1.61 -1.75
N ASN A 131 2.25 -1.16 -1.10
CA ASN A 131 3.34 -2.00 -0.57
C ASN A 131 4.04 -2.88 -1.62
N LEU A 132 4.34 -2.33 -2.80
CA LEU A 132 4.99 -3.04 -3.92
C LEU A 132 4.37 -4.39 -4.27
N ALA A 133 3.06 -4.57 -4.04
CA ALA A 133 2.38 -5.82 -4.36
C ALA A 133 2.67 -6.28 -5.80
N PRO A 134 2.83 -7.60 -6.02
CA PRO A 134 2.98 -8.17 -7.34
C PRO A 134 1.71 -7.95 -8.17
N VAL A 135 1.89 -7.73 -9.47
CA VAL A 135 0.78 -7.46 -10.41
C VAL A 135 0.81 -8.35 -11.64
N GLN A 136 1.98 -8.84 -12.04
CA GLN A 136 2.15 -9.52 -13.33
C GLN A 136 1.42 -10.85 -13.37
N GLU A 137 1.55 -11.64 -12.31
CA GLU A 137 0.92 -12.95 -12.13
C GLU A 137 -0.58 -12.85 -11.76
N TYR A 138 -1.05 -11.66 -11.34
CA TYR A 138 -2.45 -11.40 -10.96
C TYR A 138 -3.16 -10.45 -11.91
N ALA A 139 -2.58 -10.18 -13.09
CA ALA A 139 -3.02 -9.10 -13.98
C ALA A 139 -4.51 -9.18 -14.37
N ARG A 140 -5.06 -10.39 -14.50
CA ARG A 140 -6.49 -10.61 -14.78
C ARG A 140 -7.40 -9.99 -13.72
N ASP A 141 -6.97 -10.05 -12.46
CA ASP A 141 -7.76 -9.65 -11.31
C ASP A 141 -7.43 -8.23 -10.84
N VAL A 142 -6.16 -7.84 -10.92
CA VAL A 142 -5.68 -6.58 -10.33
C VAL A 142 -5.20 -5.56 -11.36
N GLY A 143 -5.10 -5.91 -12.64
CA GLY A 143 -4.59 -5.04 -13.69
C GLY A 143 -3.07 -4.84 -13.62
N LEU A 144 -2.50 -4.20 -14.64
CA LEU A 144 -1.07 -3.90 -14.73
C LEU A 144 -0.75 -2.43 -14.45
N LYS A 145 -1.70 -1.52 -14.71
CA LYS A 145 -1.47 -0.08 -14.58
C LYS A 145 -1.15 0.27 -13.14
N THR A 146 -0.09 1.05 -12.94
CA THR A 146 0.33 1.55 -11.64
C THR A 146 0.86 2.95 -11.86
N ASP A 147 0.27 3.98 -11.24
CA ASP A 147 0.76 5.36 -11.34
C ASP A 147 1.42 5.82 -10.04
N LEU A 148 0.96 5.28 -8.91
CA LEU A 148 1.56 5.43 -7.59
C LEU A 148 1.56 4.09 -6.88
N VAL A 149 2.68 3.74 -6.25
CA VAL A 149 2.76 2.59 -5.36
C VAL A 149 3.46 2.97 -4.07
N THR A 150 2.92 2.54 -2.94
CA THR A 150 3.60 2.71 -1.65
C THR A 150 4.63 1.61 -1.42
N MET A 151 5.66 1.92 -0.64
CA MET A 151 6.63 0.94 -0.17
C MET A 151 6.93 1.21 1.30
N ASN A 152 6.11 0.65 2.19
CA ASN A 152 6.49 0.59 3.59
C ASN A 152 7.82 -0.16 3.72
N PRO A 153 8.82 0.35 4.49
CA PRO A 153 10.12 -0.31 4.59
C PRO A 153 10.06 -1.80 4.98
N SER A 154 9.09 -2.20 5.81
CA SER A 154 8.91 -3.61 6.21
C SER A 154 8.59 -4.57 5.06
N VAL A 155 8.18 -4.06 3.89
CA VAL A 155 7.98 -4.88 2.69
C VAL A 155 9.28 -5.54 2.24
N ILE A 156 10.42 -4.87 2.41
CA ILE A 156 11.73 -5.43 2.03
C ILE A 156 12.03 -6.69 2.84
N GLN A 157 11.68 -6.71 4.12
CA GLN A 157 11.77 -7.92 4.94
C GLN A 157 10.74 -8.98 4.51
N ARG A 158 9.47 -8.58 4.41
CA ARG A 158 8.34 -9.52 4.31
C ARG A 158 8.18 -10.15 2.93
N ALA A 159 8.56 -9.45 1.88
CA ALA A 159 8.36 -9.86 0.49
C ALA A 159 9.67 -10.03 -0.29
N PHE A 160 10.78 -9.49 0.22
CA PHE A 160 12.09 -9.56 -0.43
C PHE A 160 13.21 -10.05 0.51
N GLU A 161 12.84 -10.71 1.61
CA GLU A 161 13.74 -11.34 2.60
C GLU A 161 14.99 -10.52 2.94
N ASP A 162 14.84 -9.21 3.17
CA ASP A 162 15.95 -8.30 3.49
C ASP A 162 17.14 -8.40 2.51
N LEU A 163 16.85 -8.78 1.26
CA LEU A 163 17.82 -8.89 0.16
C LEU A 163 19.02 -9.80 0.50
N VAL A 164 18.80 -10.83 1.34
CA VAL A 164 19.84 -11.75 1.85
C VAL A 164 20.67 -12.40 0.74
N ASN A 165 20.12 -12.53 -0.47
CA ASN A 165 20.83 -13.10 -1.62
C ASN A 165 20.49 -12.36 -2.92
N ALA A 166 21.22 -12.72 -3.99
CA ALA A 166 21.06 -12.11 -5.31
C ALA A 166 19.65 -12.31 -5.90
N THR A 167 19.00 -13.45 -5.63
CA THR A 167 17.65 -13.75 -6.13
C THR A 167 16.62 -12.73 -5.61
N TRP A 168 16.65 -12.41 -4.32
CA TRP A 168 15.71 -11.44 -3.74
C TRP A 168 16.00 -10.01 -4.18
N ARG A 169 17.27 -9.68 -4.34
CA ARG A 169 17.69 -8.40 -4.94
C ARG A 169 17.19 -8.25 -6.36
N GLU A 170 17.31 -9.29 -7.18
CA GLU A 170 16.84 -9.30 -8.56
C GLU A 170 15.31 -9.20 -8.64
N LYS A 171 14.58 -9.93 -7.79
CA LYS A 171 13.11 -9.82 -7.70
C LYS A 171 12.67 -8.39 -7.37
N LEU A 172 13.31 -7.74 -6.38
CA LEU A 172 13.02 -6.34 -6.06
C LEU A 172 13.34 -5.43 -7.24
N LEU A 173 14.50 -5.62 -7.88
CA LEU A 173 14.93 -4.81 -9.01
C LEU A 173 13.98 -4.93 -10.21
N GLN A 174 13.53 -6.14 -10.53
CA GLN A 174 12.49 -6.38 -11.54
C GLN A 174 11.18 -5.67 -11.19
N ARG A 175 10.75 -5.75 -9.93
CA ARG A 175 9.56 -5.04 -9.48
C ARG A 175 9.73 -3.53 -9.63
N LEU A 176 10.89 -2.98 -9.27
CA LEU A 176 11.19 -1.55 -9.43
C LEU A 176 11.21 -1.12 -10.91
N HIS A 177 11.81 -1.92 -11.81
CA HIS A 177 11.81 -1.64 -13.24
C HIS A 177 10.40 -1.63 -13.86
N SER A 178 9.53 -2.54 -13.42
CA SER A 178 8.14 -2.58 -13.91
C SER A 178 7.31 -1.33 -13.56
N LEU A 179 7.78 -0.46 -12.64
CA LEU A 179 7.10 0.78 -12.29
C LEU A 179 7.27 1.88 -13.34
N ASN A 180 8.31 1.84 -14.17
CA ASN A 180 8.49 2.67 -15.37
C ASN A 180 7.85 4.10 -15.34
N GLY A 181 8.39 4.99 -14.52
CA GLY A 181 7.97 6.39 -14.41
C GLY A 181 6.88 6.66 -13.36
N SER A 182 6.38 5.62 -12.69
CA SER A 182 5.40 5.75 -11.61
C SER A 182 6.02 6.32 -10.34
N ILE A 183 5.14 6.81 -9.46
CA ILE A 183 5.53 7.37 -8.17
C ILE A 183 5.78 6.22 -7.20
N LEU A 184 7.00 6.14 -6.66
CA LEU A 184 7.34 5.24 -5.56
C LEU A 184 7.30 6.03 -4.26
N TRP A 185 6.25 5.82 -3.46
CA TRP A 185 6.01 6.56 -2.23
C TRP A 185 6.57 5.80 -1.01
N ILE A 186 7.67 6.30 -0.45
CA ILE A 186 8.47 5.63 0.58
C ILE A 186 8.37 6.40 1.90
N PRO A 187 7.58 5.92 2.89
CA PRO A 187 7.49 6.53 4.22
C PRO A 187 8.75 6.29 5.07
N ALA A 188 9.87 6.89 4.67
CA ALA A 188 11.19 6.67 5.25
C ALA A 188 11.33 7.15 6.71
N PHE A 189 10.55 8.16 7.08
CA PHE A 189 10.66 8.83 8.39
C PHE A 189 9.65 8.30 9.43
N MET A 190 8.91 7.23 9.11
CA MET A 190 7.81 6.77 9.97
C MET A 190 8.30 6.07 11.25
N ALA A 191 9.20 5.09 11.12
CA ALA A 191 9.64 4.24 12.22
C ALA A 191 11.12 3.86 12.12
N ARG A 192 11.78 3.70 13.28
CA ARG A 192 13.23 3.45 13.44
C ARG A 192 13.76 2.28 12.60
N GLY A 193 13.01 1.17 12.53
CA GLY A 193 13.45 -0.08 11.88
C GLY A 193 13.43 -0.08 10.35
N GLY A 194 13.12 1.04 9.69
CA GLY A 194 13.02 1.13 8.24
C GLY A 194 14.28 1.64 7.53
N LYS A 195 15.22 2.27 8.24
CA LYS A 195 16.32 3.05 7.64
C LYS A 195 17.16 2.27 6.64
N GLU A 196 17.69 1.11 7.05
CA GLU A 196 18.58 0.29 6.21
C GLU A 196 17.87 -0.18 4.94
N ARG A 197 16.62 -0.63 5.07
CA ARG A 197 15.79 -1.09 3.95
C ARG A 197 15.50 0.01 2.94
N VAL A 198 15.23 1.22 3.43
CA VAL A 198 15.08 2.40 2.56
C VAL A 198 16.40 2.70 1.85
N GLU A 199 17.52 2.63 2.55
CA GLU A 199 18.83 2.89 1.97
C GLU A 199 19.19 1.87 0.88
N TRP A 200 18.94 0.58 1.09
CA TRP A 200 19.16 -0.46 0.06
C TRP A 200 18.32 -0.21 -1.20
N VAL A 201 17.05 0.18 -1.03
CA VAL A 201 16.17 0.50 -2.17
C VAL A 201 16.68 1.73 -2.91
N ASN A 202 17.06 2.78 -2.18
CA ASN A 202 17.60 4.00 -2.77
C ASN A 202 18.89 3.72 -3.55
N GLU A 203 19.81 2.94 -2.98
CA GLU A 203 21.06 2.53 -3.62
C GLU A 203 20.77 1.76 -4.92
N LEU A 204 19.84 0.80 -4.90
CA LEU A 204 19.45 0.05 -6.09
C LEU A 204 18.88 0.95 -7.19
N ILE A 205 17.99 1.88 -6.84
CA ILE A 205 17.40 2.83 -7.78
C ILE A 205 18.49 3.66 -8.46
N LEU A 206 19.43 4.22 -7.68
CA LEU A 206 20.51 5.06 -8.20
C LEU A 206 21.50 4.25 -9.03
N LYS A 207 21.98 3.12 -8.51
CA LYS A 207 22.97 2.25 -9.15
C LYS A 207 22.49 1.70 -10.48
N HIS A 208 21.22 1.28 -10.57
CA HIS A 208 20.64 0.69 -11.77
C HIS A 208 19.86 1.71 -12.62
N ARG A 209 19.86 2.99 -12.24
CA ARG A 209 19.14 4.07 -12.93
C ARG A 209 17.69 3.72 -13.20
N VAL A 210 17.01 3.15 -12.19
CA VAL A 210 15.61 2.73 -12.31
C VAL A 210 14.75 3.95 -12.61
N ASN A 211 13.94 3.87 -13.66
CA ASN A 211 12.99 4.92 -14.02
C ASN A 211 11.79 4.92 -13.04
N VAL A 212 11.93 5.60 -11.91
CA VAL A 212 10.86 5.83 -10.92
C VAL A 212 10.93 7.25 -10.38
N ARG A 213 9.77 7.80 -9.99
CA ARG A 213 9.68 9.08 -9.29
C ARG A 213 9.50 8.84 -7.81
N THR A 214 10.57 8.94 -7.04
CA THR A 214 10.53 8.78 -5.59
C THR A 214 9.82 9.94 -4.89
N ALA A 215 9.06 9.61 -3.85
CA ALA A 215 8.38 10.56 -2.98
C ALA A 215 8.51 10.10 -1.53
N TYR A 216 8.95 10.99 -0.64
CA TYR A 216 9.17 10.69 0.78
C TYR A 216 8.26 11.61 1.61
N PRO A 217 7.11 11.12 2.12
CA PRO A 217 6.08 11.97 2.68
C PRO A 217 6.59 12.89 3.77
N SER A 218 6.00 14.09 3.81
CA SER A 218 6.38 15.12 4.75
C SER A 218 6.09 14.69 6.20
N LEU A 219 6.84 15.25 7.15
CA LEU A 219 6.56 15.08 8.58
C LEU A 219 5.22 15.69 9.01
N ARG A 220 4.59 16.52 8.16
CA ARG A 220 3.28 17.14 8.44
C ARG A 220 2.13 16.15 8.28
N LEU A 221 2.29 15.10 7.48
CA LEU A 221 1.28 14.06 7.25
C LEU A 221 0.78 13.45 8.57
N LEU A 222 1.63 13.43 9.60
CA LEU A 222 1.33 12.97 10.95
C LEU A 222 0.19 13.71 11.66
N HIS A 223 0.13 15.04 11.50
CA HIS A 223 -0.88 15.87 12.16
C HIS A 223 -2.27 15.62 11.55
N ALA A 224 -2.32 15.15 10.30
CA ALA A 224 -3.56 14.83 9.60
C ALA A 224 -4.13 13.44 9.93
N VAL A 225 -3.29 12.49 10.37
CA VAL A 225 -3.70 11.09 10.62
C VAL A 225 -4.03 10.84 12.11
N ARG A 226 -3.59 11.72 13.01
CA ARG A 226 -3.85 11.66 14.47
C ARG A 226 -5.06 12.50 14.91
N GLY A 227 -6.12 12.53 14.09
CA GLY A 227 -7.37 13.24 14.42
C GLY A 227 -7.87 12.98 15.83
#